data_AF-A0A059EW37-F1
#
_entry.id   AF-A0A059EW37-F1
#
_cell.length_a   1.000
_cell.length_b   1.000
_cell.length_c   1.000
_cell.angle_alpha   90.00
_cell.angle_beta   90.00
_cell.angle_gamma   90.00
#
_symmetry.space_group_name_H-M   'P 1'
#
loop_
_entity.id
_entity.type
_entity.pdbx_description
1 polymer ?
#
loop_
_entity_poly.entity_id
_entity_poly.type
_entity_poly.pdbx_seq_one_letter_code
_entity_poly.pdbx_strand_id
1 'polypeptide(L)' 'MNIKRKHFDYKIGQKILLKNEVSGKLEDLYLGPFEIKEILNKGNGFIIIDRGTNIYKEVNIKQIKPFF' A
#
# COMPACT_ATOMS: atom_id res chain seq x y z
N MET A 1 -16.77 10.93 -16.52
CA MET A 1 -15.67 10.22 -17.22
C MET A 1 -14.42 10.30 -16.32
N ASN A 2 -14.02 9.20 -15.69
CA ASN A 2 -12.95 9.17 -14.66
C ASN A 2 -11.53 9.14 -15.27
N ILE A 3 -11.21 10.10 -16.15
CA ILE A 3 -9.98 10.18 -16.96
C ILE A 3 -8.69 10.36 -16.14
N LYS A 4 -8.78 10.71 -14.85
CA LYS A 4 -7.60 10.98 -14.01
C LYS A 4 -7.10 9.80 -13.17
N ARG A 5 -7.72 8.61 -13.25
CA ARG A 5 -7.14 7.42 -12.61
C ARG A 5 -5.97 6.93 -13.46
N LYS A 6 -4.77 7.40 -13.16
CA LYS A 6 -3.54 6.75 -13.60
C LYS A 6 -3.55 5.34 -13.02
N HIS A 7 -3.70 4.34 -13.87
CA HIS A 7 -3.48 2.95 -13.48
C HIS A 7 -1.99 2.85 -13.13
N PHE A 8 -1.69 2.51 -11.89
CA PHE A 8 -0.33 2.24 -11.48
C PHE A 8 -0.20 0.72 -11.34
N ASP A 9 0.62 0.12 -12.19
CA ASP A 9 0.92 -1.31 -12.15
C ASP A 9 1.93 -1.60 -11.04
N TYR A 10 1.41 -1.98 -9.89
CA TYR A 10 2.21 -2.41 -8.75
C TYR A 10 2.91 -3.75 -9.05
N LYS A 11 4.15 -3.90 -8.60
CA LYS A 11 4.94 -5.13 -8.74
C LYS A 11 5.39 -5.68 -7.39
N ILE A 12 5.60 -6.99 -7.32
CA ILE A 12 6.21 -7.65 -6.15
C ILE A 12 7.63 -7.10 -5.94
N GLY A 13 8.02 -6.89 -4.69
CA GLY A 13 9.28 -6.27 -4.28
C GLY A 13 9.27 -4.74 -4.31
N GLN A 14 8.20 -4.12 -4.78
CA GLN A 14 8.10 -2.67 -4.84
C GLN A 14 7.75 -2.07 -3.47
N LYS A 15 8.35 -0.90 -3.17
CA LYS A 15 8.04 -0.13 -1.97
C LYS A 15 6.78 0.70 -2.13
N ILE A 16 5.96 0.70 -1.10
CA ILE A 16 4.70 1.43 -1.02
C ILE A 16 4.52 2.06 0.36
N LEU A 17 3.61 3.02 0.42
CA LEU A 17 3.13 3.61 1.67
C LEU A 17 1.69 3.14 1.92
N LEU A 18 1.38 2.80 3.16
CA LEU A 18 0.04 2.40 3.59
C LEU A 18 -0.65 3.59 4.25
N LYS A 19 -1.89 3.86 3.90
CA LYS A 19 -2.68 4.92 4.53
C LYS A 19 -2.88 4.62 6.02
N ASN A 20 -2.56 5.59 6.87
CA ASN A 20 -2.81 5.48 8.30
C ASN A 20 -4.32 5.55 8.57
N GLU A 21 -4.84 4.64 9.40
CA GLU A 21 -6.24 4.63 9.82
C GLU A 21 -6.47 5.59 10.99
N VAL A 22 -5.42 5.86 11.77
CA VAL A 22 -5.45 6.84 12.85
C VAL A 22 -5.28 8.22 12.24
N SER A 23 -6.31 9.05 12.36
CA SER A 23 -6.36 10.41 11.80
C SER A 23 -6.20 11.45 12.91
N GLY A 24 -5.01 11.49 13.52
CA GLY A 24 -4.61 12.61 14.37
C GLY A 24 -4.13 13.79 13.51
N LYS A 25 -4.37 15.04 13.95
CA LYS A 25 -3.84 16.25 13.26
C LYS A 25 -2.30 16.27 13.18
N LEU A 26 -1.63 15.52 14.04
CA LEU A 26 -0.18 15.43 14.17
C LEU A 26 0.41 14.12 13.63
N GLU A 27 -0.43 13.16 13.24
CA GLU A 27 0.06 11.87 12.75
C GLU A 27 0.23 11.87 11.25
N ASP A 28 1.21 11.12 10.77
CA ASP A 28 1.44 10.93 9.35
C ASP A 28 0.25 10.24 8.69
N LEU A 29 -0.20 10.81 7.56
CA LEU A 29 -1.30 10.27 6.74
C LEU A 29 -0.97 8.91 6.13
N TYR A 30 0.31 8.60 6.00
CA TYR A 30 0.79 7.36 5.41
C TYR A 30 1.97 6.79 6.20
N LEU A 31 1.91 5.49 6.48
CA LEU A 31 2.93 4.70 7.14
C LEU A 31 3.80 4.00 6.09
N GLY A 32 5.04 3.65 6.46
CA GLY A 32 5.95 2.87 5.63
C GLY A 32 7.34 3.51 5.50
N PRO A 33 8.19 3.02 4.59
CA PRO A 33 7.86 2.18 3.43
C PRO A 33 7.67 0.69 3.74
N PHE A 34 6.61 0.12 3.18
CA PHE A 34 6.34 -1.33 3.15
C PHE A 34 6.74 -1.92 1.80
N GLU A 35 6.94 -3.22 1.74
CA GLU A 35 7.25 -3.93 0.49
C GLU A 35 6.11 -4.85 0.08
N ILE A 36 5.73 -4.84 -1.20
CA ILE A 36 4.73 -5.77 -1.73
C ILE A 36 5.36 -7.16 -1.81
N LYS A 37 4.81 -8.12 -1.05
CA LYS A 37 5.24 -9.51 -1.10
C LYS A 37 4.46 -10.33 -2.12
N GLU A 38 3.16 -10.10 -2.21
CA GLU A 38 2.28 -10.84 -3.12
C GLU A 38 1.13 -9.94 -3.60
N ILE A 39 0.64 -10.21 -4.81
CA ILE A 39 -0.51 -9.53 -5.41
C ILE A 39 -1.63 -10.56 -5.55
N LEU A 40 -2.77 -10.31 -4.90
CA LEU A 40 -3.90 -11.23 -4.91
C LEU A 40 -4.74 -11.00 -6.17
N ASN A 41 -4.77 -12.02 -7.04
CA ASN A 41 -5.48 -11.98 -8.33
C ASN A 41 -7.01 -11.85 -8.21
N LYS A 42 -7.59 -12.04 -7.02
CA LYS A 42 -9.05 -11.96 -6.79
C LYS A 42 -9.62 -10.54 -6.66
N GLY A 43 -8.80 -9.50 -6.90
CA GLY A 43 -9.32 -8.18 -7.26
C GLY A 43 -9.01 -7.07 -6.27
N ASN A 44 -7.78 -6.55 -6.34
CA ASN A 44 -7.29 -5.35 -5.65
C ASN A 44 -6.66 -5.57 -4.25
N GLY A 45 -6.38 -6.81 -3.87
CA GLY A 45 -5.67 -7.14 -2.62
C GLY A 45 -4.17 -7.26 -2.83
N PHE A 46 -3.38 -6.77 -1.88
CA PHE A 46 -1.92 -6.87 -1.86
C PHE A 46 -1.50 -7.39 -0.49
N ILE A 47 -0.59 -8.37 -0.47
CA ILE A 47 0.10 -8.75 0.76
C ILE A 47 1.37 -7.92 0.84
N ILE A 48 1.47 -7.13 1.91
CA ILE A 48 2.61 -6.26 2.17
C ILE A 48 3.35 -6.76 3.41
N ILE A 49 4.65 -6.51 3.44
CA ILE A 49 5.50 -6.86 4.57
C ILE A 49 6.09 -5.59 5.20
N ASP A 50 6.00 -5.53 6.52
CA ASP A 50 6.74 -4.58 7.33
C ASP A 50 8.13 -5.14 7.63
N ARG A 51 9.18 -4.45 7.18
CA ARG A 51 10.56 -4.93 7.35
C ARG A 51 11.05 -4.87 8.80
N GLY A 52 10.44 -4.05 9.65
CA GLY A 52 10.85 -3.93 11.06
C GLY A 52 10.26 -5.02 11.95
N THR A 53 9.04 -5.45 11.63
CA THR A 53 8.26 -6.40 12.45
C THR A 53 8.05 -7.76 11.76
N ASN A 54 8.40 -7.87 10.48
CA ASN A 54 8.20 -9.06 9.64
C ASN A 54 6.72 -9.52 9.58
N ILE A 55 5.80 -8.59 9.84
CA ILE A 55 4.37 -8.83 9.83
C ILE A 55 3.86 -8.70 8.39
N TYR A 56 3.05 -9.68 7.98
CA TYR A 56 2.34 -9.67 6.72
C TYR A 56 0.96 -9.06 6.93
N LYS A 57 0.59 -8.09 6.10
CA LYS A 57 -0.74 -7.47 6.11
C LYS A 57 -1.36 -7.53 4.73
N GLU A 58 -2.60 -7.99 4.66
CA GLU A 58 -3.40 -7.85 3.44
C GLU A 58 -4.02 -6.44 3.41
N VAL A 59 -3.84 -5.74 2.30
CA VAL A 59 -4.29 -4.36 2.13
C VAL A 59 -4.90 -4.15 0.75
N ASN A 60 -5.85 -3.22 0.66
CA ASN A 60 -6.47 -2.90 -0.62
C ASN A 60 -5.64 -1.89 -1.41
N ILE A 61 -5.70 -1.96 -2.75
CA ILE A 61 -5.06 -0.99 -3.65
C ILE A 61 -5.41 0.47 -3.32
N LYS A 62 -6.61 0.72 -2.78
CA LYS A 62 -7.09 2.06 -2.41
C LYS A 62 -6.45 2.62 -1.13
N GLN A 63 -5.85 1.75 -0.31
CA GLN A 63 -5.17 2.12 0.93
C GLN A 63 -3.65 2.28 0.72
N ILE A 64 -3.13 1.94 -0.46
CA ILE A 64 -1.70 2.01 -0.73
C ILE A 64 -1.38 3.11 -1.74
N LYS A 65 -0.17 3.66 -1.62
CA LYS A 65 0.40 4.63 -2.56
C LYS A 65 1.83 4.17 -2.93
N PRO A 66 2.28 4.35 -4.17
CA PRO A 66 3.66 4.05 -4.51
C PRO A 66 4.63 4.98 -3.75
N PHE A 67 5.77 4.44 -3.30
CA PHE A 67 6.84 5.23 -2.68
C PHE A 67 7.75 5.80 -3.78
N PHE A 68 7.50 7.04 -4.21
CA PHE A 68 8.36 7.83 -5.11
C PHE A 68 8.40 9.28 -4.67
#